data_AF-A0A2G6EHV3-F1
#
_entry.id   AF-A0A2G6EHV3-F1
#
_cell.length_a   1.000
_cell.length_b   1.000
_cell.length_c   1.000
_cell.angle_alpha   90.00
_cell.angle_beta   90.00
_cell.angle_gamma   90.00
#
_symmetry.space_group_name_H-M   'P 1'
#
loop_
_entity.id
_entity.type
_entity.pdbx_description
1 polymer ?
#
loop_
_entity_poly.entity_id
_entity_poly.type
_entity_poly.pdbx_seq_one_letter_code
_entity_poly.pdbx_strand_id
1 'polypeptide(L)'
;MAYFIKVFSSILIICISIISCDNTKNVSSSRDTTNNETAKMEAAKNELRNNADSLNKEIDLLNKKKNLLVSEKEIVKAQIYDIIKNASLEYVIIGTKDLSRLKIIINNFGFTVKAGKKHLNGISNFFVEFSDNNKLKFISVENPKENISKEYEGLINQNIFGLQFALRTNKINELKFLSEKLDLPFTNLKSNNLYSTLSSNHINKNFPIFFVNYFDNNQNSVIKHNNKAKGIMSVWLSTRDIKESANELAMFGFSPVGEYIIPSLKNKIIKFKNNKFEVILIKDNKFQVSGVTIRVSDNAVLEKILAKKFDKDLLKFKGKLYLTPEQTNSIWFEFVAEK
;
A
#
# COMPACT_ATOMS: atom_id res chain seq x y z
N MET A 1 6.61 7.86 27.81
CA MET A 1 7.41 9.03 28.25
C MET A 1 6.97 9.55 29.62
N ALA A 2 5.68 9.81 29.85
CA ALA A 2 5.17 10.29 31.15
C ALA A 2 5.49 9.39 32.36
N TYR A 3 5.46 8.07 32.20
CA TYR A 3 5.82 7.12 33.27
C TYR A 3 7.31 7.19 33.63
N PHE A 4 8.17 7.34 32.62
CA PHE A 4 9.62 7.41 32.79
C PHE A 4 10.04 8.68 33.56
N ILE A 5 9.36 9.80 33.31
CA ILE A 5 9.56 11.08 34.03
C ILE A 5 9.18 10.93 35.51
N LYS A 6 8.08 10.21 35.81
CA LYS A 6 7.62 9.99 37.19
C LYS A 6 8.63 9.17 37.99
N VAL A 7 9.11 8.04 37.44
CA VAL A 7 10.10 7.19 38.10
C VAL A 7 11.43 7.92 38.32
N PHE A 8 11.91 8.67 37.32
CA PHE A 8 13.14 9.46 37.46
C PHE A 8 13.02 10.56 38.52
N SER A 9 11.86 11.23 38.62
CA SER A 9 11.63 12.24 39.64
C SER A 9 11.67 11.68 41.07
N SER A 10 11.11 10.48 41.29
CA SER A 10 11.11 9.84 42.61
C SER A 10 12.52 9.39 43.02
N ILE A 11 13.31 8.85 42.10
CA ILE A 11 14.71 8.46 42.36
C ILE A 11 15.56 9.69 42.68
N LEU A 12 15.40 10.78 41.93
CA LEU A 12 16.15 12.01 42.14
C LEU A 12 15.84 12.65 43.51
N ILE A 13 14.58 12.66 43.94
CA ILE A 13 14.17 13.16 45.25
C ILE A 13 14.82 12.36 46.38
N ILE A 14 14.84 11.02 46.27
CA ILE A 14 15.47 10.15 47.28
C ILE A 14 16.97 10.40 47.37
N CYS A 15 17.67 10.53 46.24
CA CYS A 15 19.11 10.83 46.22
C CYS A 15 19.42 12.19 46.87
N ILE A 16 18.60 13.21 46.63
CA ILE A 16 18.77 14.55 47.23
C ILE A 16 18.56 14.50 48.75
N SER A 17 17.56 13.75 49.24
CA SER A 17 17.30 13.62 50.67
C SER A 17 18.43 12.91 51.43
N ILE A 18 19.09 11.92 50.82
CA ILE A 18 20.21 11.21 51.43
C ILE A 18 21.44 12.13 51.55
N ILE A 19 21.73 12.93 50.51
CA ILE A 19 22.89 13.84 50.51
C ILE A 19 22.71 14.97 51.53
N SER A 20 21.46 15.39 51.81
CA SER A 20 21.20 16.51 52.72
C SER A 20 21.35 16.17 54.22
N CYS A 21 21.43 14.89 54.60
CA CYS A 21 21.55 14.46 55.99
C CYS A 21 22.98 14.48 56.55
N ASP A 22 24.03 14.57 55.71
CA ASP A 22 25.41 14.46 56.16
C ASP A 22 26.06 15.78 56.64
N ASN A 23 25.37 16.92 56.53
CA ASN A 23 25.99 18.24 56.72
C ASN A 23 25.75 18.95 58.07
N THR A 24 25.21 18.30 59.10
CA THR A 24 25.06 18.92 60.43
C THR A 24 25.67 18.06 61.54
N LYS A 25 26.99 18.20 61.78
CA LYS A 25 27.65 17.70 62.99
C LYS A 25 28.28 18.84 63.79
N ASN A 26 27.64 19.15 64.92
CA ASN A 26 28.30 19.53 66.15
C ASN A 26 27.37 19.16 67.31
N VAL A 27 27.91 18.40 68.27
CA VAL A 27 27.62 18.39 69.73
C VAL A 27 27.80 16.97 70.29
N SER A 28 28.70 16.90 71.26
CA SER A 28 29.01 15.80 72.15
C SER A 28 27.85 15.50 73.12
N SER A 29 27.24 14.33 73.02
CA SER A 29 26.83 13.43 74.12
C SER A 29 25.83 12.38 73.62
N SER A 30 25.76 11.24 74.30
CA SER A 30 24.86 10.08 74.11
C SER A 30 25.39 8.97 73.17
N ARG A 31 25.88 7.88 73.79
CA ARG A 31 26.12 6.59 73.12
C ARG A 31 24.80 5.85 72.80
N ASP A 32 23.65 6.34 73.26
CA ASP A 32 22.34 5.71 73.02
C ASP A 32 21.65 6.19 71.73
N THR A 33 22.07 7.30 71.11
CA THR A 33 21.47 7.79 69.85
C THR A 33 21.98 7.07 68.60
N THR A 34 23.22 6.58 68.63
CA THR A 34 23.88 5.92 67.48
C THR A 34 23.25 4.58 67.10
N ASN A 35 22.73 3.84 68.08
CA ASN A 35 22.03 2.57 67.82
C ASN A 35 20.68 2.78 67.12
N ASN A 36 19.96 3.86 67.44
CA ASN A 36 18.67 4.17 66.84
C ASN A 36 18.82 4.67 65.38
N GLU A 37 19.84 5.47 65.09
CA GLU A 37 20.15 5.92 63.73
C GLU A 37 20.57 4.78 62.80
N THR A 38 21.37 3.84 63.30
CA THR A 38 21.80 2.65 62.53
C THR A 38 20.61 1.76 62.16
N ALA A 39 19.67 1.55 63.10
CA ALA A 39 18.46 0.77 62.84
C ALA A 39 17.54 1.45 61.80
N LYS A 40 17.40 2.79 61.86
CA LYS A 40 16.63 3.56 60.87
C LYS A 40 17.25 3.51 59.48
N MET A 41 18.57 3.61 59.38
CA MET A 41 19.28 3.51 58.11
C MET A 41 19.13 2.11 57.49
N GLU A 42 19.23 1.05 58.30
CA GLU A 42 19.07 -0.32 57.80
C GLU A 42 17.63 -0.59 57.36
N ALA A 43 16.63 -0.07 58.09
CA ALA A 43 15.23 -0.11 57.67
C ALA A 43 15.02 0.61 56.32
N ALA A 44 15.58 1.81 56.15
CA ALA A 44 15.49 2.56 54.90
C ALA A 44 16.19 1.83 53.73
N LYS A 45 17.34 1.20 53.97
CA LYS A 45 18.02 0.37 52.95
C LYS A 45 17.17 -0.82 52.54
N ASN A 46 16.54 -1.50 53.49
CA ASN A 46 15.66 -2.63 53.19
C ASN A 46 14.40 -2.19 52.45
N GLU A 47 13.81 -1.04 52.79
CA GLU A 47 12.70 -0.46 52.04
C GLU A 47 13.11 -0.11 50.60
N LEU A 48 14.27 0.51 50.40
CA LEU A 48 14.79 0.81 49.06
C LEU A 48 15.06 -0.45 48.25
N ARG A 49 15.60 -1.51 48.87
CA ARG A 49 15.78 -2.82 48.21
C ARG A 49 14.45 -3.43 47.79
N ASN A 50 13.46 -3.45 48.69
CA ASN A 50 12.13 -3.97 48.39
C ASN A 50 11.45 -3.19 47.25
N ASN A 51 11.59 -1.86 47.25
CA ASN A 51 11.07 -0.99 46.19
C ASN A 51 11.77 -1.25 44.86
N ALA A 52 13.10 -1.41 44.87
CA ALA A 52 13.87 -1.76 43.68
C ALA A 52 13.46 -3.14 43.12
N ASP A 53 13.28 -4.14 43.98
CA ASP A 53 12.84 -5.48 43.57
C ASP A 53 11.42 -5.46 43.00
N SER A 54 10.52 -4.67 43.60
CA SER A 54 9.17 -4.46 43.07
C SER A 54 9.20 -3.79 41.69
N LEU A 55 10.03 -2.76 41.52
CA LEU A 55 10.19 -2.07 40.24
C LEU A 55 10.78 -2.99 39.16
N ASN A 56 11.77 -3.80 39.52
CA ASN A 56 12.36 -4.78 38.60
C ASN A 56 11.34 -5.81 38.11
N LYS A 57 10.49 -6.34 39.01
CA LYS A 57 9.39 -7.24 38.63
C LYS A 57 8.39 -6.57 37.68
N GLU A 58 8.08 -5.29 37.89
CA GLU A 58 7.20 -4.53 37.01
C GLU A 58 7.83 -4.35 35.62
N ILE A 59 9.12 -4.01 35.55
CA ILE A 59 9.87 -3.89 34.30
C ILE A 59 9.87 -5.22 33.53
N ASP A 60 10.10 -6.34 34.21
CA ASP A 60 10.07 -7.67 33.58
C ASP A 60 8.68 -8.02 33.02
N LEU A 61 7.62 -7.70 33.75
CA LEU A 61 6.25 -7.90 33.29
C LEU A 61 5.94 -7.03 32.06
N LEU A 62 6.38 -5.78 32.05
CA LEU A 62 6.23 -4.88 30.91
C LEU A 62 7.02 -5.37 29.69
N ASN A 63 8.24 -5.86 29.88
CA ASN A 63 9.04 -6.46 28.81
C ASN A 63 8.38 -7.72 28.23
N LYS A 64 7.83 -8.58 29.08
CA LYS A 64 7.07 -9.77 28.64
C LYS A 64 5.84 -9.37 27.83
N LYS A 65 5.05 -8.39 28.30
CA LYS A 65 3.90 -7.85 27.57
C LYS A 65 4.31 -7.25 26.22
N LYS A 66 5.42 -6.50 26.18
CA LYS A 66 5.97 -5.95 24.94
C LYS A 66 6.36 -7.04 23.95
N ASN A 67 7.05 -8.09 24.40
CA ASN A 67 7.46 -9.21 23.54
C ASN A 67 6.25 -9.97 22.98
N LEU A 68 5.22 -10.19 23.80
CA LEU A 68 3.96 -10.79 23.35
C LEU A 68 3.28 -9.94 22.27
N LEU A 69 3.17 -8.62 22.48
CA LEU A 69 2.59 -7.69 21.50
C LEU A 69 3.39 -7.66 20.18
N VAL A 70 4.72 -7.70 20.25
CA VAL A 70 5.56 -7.80 19.04
C VAL A 70 5.26 -9.11 18.30
N SER A 71 5.19 -10.23 19.01
CA SER A 71 4.89 -11.53 18.38
C SER A 71 3.49 -11.57 17.75
N GLU A 72 2.46 -10.98 18.37
CA GLU A 72 1.11 -10.90 17.81
C GLU A 72 1.11 -10.07 16.52
N LYS A 73 1.81 -8.93 16.49
CA LYS A 73 1.92 -8.10 15.29
C LYS A 73 2.62 -8.82 14.14
N GLU A 74 3.68 -9.58 14.41
CA GLU A 74 4.36 -10.36 13.36
C GLU A 74 3.48 -11.49 12.82
N ILE A 75 2.68 -12.15 13.67
CA ILE A 75 1.69 -13.14 13.23
C ILE A 75 0.64 -12.50 12.32
N VAL A 76 0.05 -11.37 12.74
CA VAL A 76 -0.95 -10.65 11.94
C VAL A 76 -0.36 -10.19 10.60
N LYS A 77 0.87 -9.69 10.58
CA LYS A 77 1.59 -9.35 9.33
C LYS A 77 1.74 -10.56 8.42
N ALA A 78 2.13 -11.72 8.96
CA ALA A 78 2.28 -12.94 8.17
C ALA A 78 0.95 -13.40 7.56
N GLN A 79 -0.17 -13.23 8.26
CA GLN A 79 -1.51 -13.54 7.75
C GLN A 79 -1.92 -12.59 6.62
N ILE A 80 -1.72 -11.28 6.79
CA ILE A 80 -1.97 -10.30 5.71
C ILE A 80 -1.10 -10.61 4.49
N TYR A 81 0.18 -10.92 4.72
CA TYR A 81 1.12 -11.32 3.68
C TYR A 81 0.57 -12.52 2.90
N ASP A 82 0.08 -13.57 3.57
CA ASP A 82 -0.50 -14.75 2.90
C ASP A 82 -1.73 -14.39 2.05
N ILE A 83 -2.63 -13.56 2.57
CA ILE A 83 -3.83 -13.12 1.84
C ILE A 83 -3.43 -12.37 0.56
N ILE A 84 -2.54 -11.37 0.66
CA ILE A 84 -2.19 -10.51 -0.48
C ILE A 84 -1.26 -11.24 -1.45
N LYS A 85 -0.38 -12.10 -0.96
CA LYS A 85 0.49 -12.93 -1.80
C LYS A 85 -0.31 -13.77 -2.78
N ASN A 86 -1.49 -14.22 -2.38
CA ASN A 86 -2.40 -15.04 -3.17
C ASN A 86 -3.50 -14.24 -3.91
N ALA A 87 -3.59 -12.92 -3.67
CA ALA A 87 -4.53 -12.06 -4.37
C ALA A 87 -4.13 -11.90 -5.85
N SER A 88 -5.12 -11.92 -6.75
CA SER A 88 -4.91 -11.69 -8.17
C SER A 88 -5.25 -10.24 -8.54
N LEU A 89 -4.61 -9.68 -9.56
CA LEU A 89 -5.11 -8.45 -10.17
C LEU A 89 -6.55 -8.68 -10.65
N GLU A 90 -7.41 -7.69 -10.47
CA GLU A 90 -8.78 -7.69 -11.00
C GLU A 90 -8.93 -6.65 -12.09
N TYR A 91 -8.68 -5.37 -11.78
CA TYR A 91 -8.64 -4.32 -12.80
C TYR A 91 -7.80 -3.12 -12.41
N VAL A 92 -7.41 -2.34 -13.42
CA VAL A 92 -6.73 -1.04 -13.27
C VAL A 92 -7.68 0.07 -13.67
N ILE A 93 -7.84 1.09 -12.83
CA ILE A 93 -8.71 2.25 -13.05
C ILE A 93 -7.91 3.40 -13.67
N ILE A 94 -8.37 3.86 -14.83
CA ILE A 94 -7.77 4.96 -15.59
C ILE A 94 -8.82 6.05 -15.82
N GLY A 95 -8.60 7.23 -15.28
CA GLY A 95 -9.41 8.42 -15.49
C GLY A 95 -9.15 9.11 -16.83
N THR A 96 -10.13 9.85 -17.32
CA THR A 96 -10.01 10.72 -18.50
C THR A 96 -11.01 11.86 -18.45
N LYS A 97 -10.70 12.95 -19.15
CA LYS A 97 -11.60 14.10 -19.33
C LYS A 97 -12.67 13.84 -20.39
N ASP A 98 -12.38 12.98 -21.38
CA ASP A 98 -13.29 12.68 -22.48
C ASP A 98 -13.30 11.16 -22.75
N LEU A 99 -14.29 10.49 -22.15
CA LEU A 99 -14.43 9.05 -22.22
C LEU A 99 -14.78 8.56 -23.64
N SER A 100 -15.53 9.36 -24.40
CA SER A 100 -15.93 9.04 -25.77
C SER A 100 -14.74 9.06 -26.72
N ARG A 101 -13.92 10.11 -26.66
CA ARG A 101 -12.68 10.20 -27.42
C ARG A 101 -11.70 9.10 -27.04
N LEU A 102 -11.52 8.84 -25.74
CA LEU A 102 -10.61 7.77 -25.29
C LEU A 102 -11.06 6.40 -25.78
N LYS A 103 -12.36 6.11 -25.78
CA LYS A 103 -12.91 4.86 -26.34
C LYS A 103 -12.51 4.64 -27.80
N ILE A 104 -12.58 5.69 -28.62
CA ILE A 104 -12.15 5.64 -30.04
C ILE A 104 -10.65 5.36 -30.13
N ILE A 105 -9.84 6.02 -29.29
CA ILE A 105 -8.38 5.81 -29.25
C ILE A 105 -8.04 4.36 -28.88
N ILE A 106 -8.66 3.83 -27.83
CA ILE A 106 -8.44 2.46 -27.35
C ILE A 106 -8.89 1.42 -28.39
N ASN A 107 -10.04 1.61 -29.04
CA ASN A 107 -10.47 0.76 -30.17
C ASN A 107 -9.46 0.79 -31.33
N ASN A 108 -8.89 1.96 -31.64
CA ASN A 108 -7.88 2.10 -32.69
C ASN A 108 -6.55 1.39 -32.36
N PHE A 109 -6.28 1.10 -31.09
CA PHE A 109 -5.16 0.24 -30.69
C PHE A 109 -5.48 -1.26 -30.85
N GLY A 110 -6.66 -1.59 -31.38
CA GLY A 110 -7.11 -2.96 -31.61
C GLY A 110 -7.68 -3.65 -30.38
N PHE A 111 -7.96 -2.93 -29.30
CA PHE A 111 -8.73 -3.48 -28.18
C PHE A 111 -10.22 -3.55 -28.51
N THR A 112 -10.89 -4.50 -27.87
CA THR A 112 -12.35 -4.63 -27.92
C THR A 112 -12.91 -3.95 -26.67
N VAL A 113 -13.65 -2.86 -26.85
CA VAL A 113 -14.23 -2.10 -25.74
C VAL A 113 -15.64 -2.58 -25.43
N LYS A 114 -15.88 -2.96 -24.18
CA LYS A 114 -17.19 -3.24 -23.61
C LYS A 114 -17.75 -1.97 -22.97
N ALA A 115 -18.96 -1.57 -23.37
CA ALA A 115 -19.63 -0.44 -22.77
C ALA A 115 -19.89 -0.69 -21.28
N GLY A 116 -19.66 0.33 -20.45
CA GLY A 116 -20.01 0.32 -19.04
C GLY A 116 -21.37 0.98 -18.79
N LYS A 117 -21.58 1.39 -17.53
CA LYS A 117 -22.80 2.10 -17.10
C LYS A 117 -22.44 3.43 -16.43
N LYS A 118 -23.32 4.42 -16.56
CA LYS A 118 -23.29 5.64 -15.75
C LYS A 118 -23.78 5.31 -14.34
N HIS A 119 -22.98 5.63 -13.34
CA HIS A 119 -23.29 5.43 -11.93
C HIS A 119 -24.00 6.66 -11.36
N LEU A 120 -24.79 6.45 -10.30
CA LEU A 120 -25.54 7.53 -9.63
C LEU A 120 -24.63 8.60 -9.02
N ASN A 121 -23.37 8.26 -8.71
CA ASN A 121 -22.36 9.15 -8.15
C ASN A 121 -21.60 9.99 -9.21
N GLY A 122 -22.03 9.95 -10.48
CA GLY A 122 -21.47 10.76 -11.54
C GLY A 122 -20.35 10.09 -12.34
N ILE A 123 -19.95 8.87 -11.99
CA ILE A 123 -18.90 8.15 -12.72
C ILE A 123 -19.50 7.47 -13.96
N SER A 124 -18.94 7.73 -15.14
CA SER A 124 -19.19 6.96 -16.36
C SER A 124 -17.98 6.07 -16.66
N ASN A 125 -18.16 4.92 -17.32
CA ASN A 125 -17.05 4.01 -17.60
C ASN A 125 -17.23 3.16 -18.86
N PHE A 126 -16.12 2.58 -19.32
CA PHE A 126 -16.07 1.42 -20.20
C PHE A 126 -14.93 0.49 -19.76
N PHE A 127 -14.92 -0.72 -20.31
CA PHE A 127 -13.93 -1.75 -19.98
C PHE A 127 -13.22 -2.29 -21.22
N VAL A 128 -11.97 -2.68 -21.02
CA VAL A 128 -11.27 -3.66 -21.86
C VAL A 128 -11.09 -4.89 -20.96
N GLU A 129 -11.81 -5.98 -21.24
CA GLU A 129 -11.67 -7.24 -20.50
C GLU A 129 -10.77 -8.20 -21.28
N PHE A 130 -9.86 -8.86 -20.57
CA PHE A 130 -8.89 -9.78 -21.15
C PHE A 130 -9.29 -11.24 -20.93
N SER A 131 -8.65 -12.15 -21.67
CA SER A 131 -8.92 -13.59 -21.57
C SER A 131 -8.55 -14.21 -20.21
N ASP A 132 -7.71 -13.56 -19.40
CA ASP A 132 -7.39 -13.98 -18.03
C ASP A 132 -8.27 -13.30 -16.97
N ASN A 133 -9.40 -12.70 -17.39
CA ASN A 133 -10.37 -11.99 -16.58
C ASN A 133 -9.87 -10.68 -15.96
N ASN A 134 -8.63 -10.26 -16.21
CA ASN A 134 -8.18 -8.92 -15.84
C ASN A 134 -8.87 -7.86 -16.71
N LYS A 135 -8.95 -6.62 -16.20
CA LYS A 135 -9.60 -5.53 -16.95
C LYS A 135 -8.85 -4.20 -16.85
N LEU A 136 -8.92 -3.40 -17.90
CA LEU A 136 -8.73 -1.95 -17.79
C LEU A 136 -10.11 -1.32 -17.68
N LYS A 137 -10.32 -0.53 -16.62
CA LYS A 137 -11.55 0.23 -16.38
C LYS A 137 -11.25 1.70 -16.63
N PHE A 138 -11.80 2.25 -17.71
CA PHE A 138 -11.66 3.67 -18.03
C PHE A 138 -12.86 4.43 -17.47
N ILE A 139 -12.61 5.57 -16.84
CA ILE A 139 -13.66 6.37 -16.20
C ILE A 139 -13.58 7.84 -16.58
N SER A 140 -14.74 8.50 -16.63
CA SER A 140 -14.86 9.96 -16.50
C SER A 140 -15.80 10.27 -15.34
N VAL A 141 -15.70 11.48 -14.81
CA VAL A 141 -16.55 11.94 -13.72
C VAL A 141 -17.29 13.20 -14.14
N GLU A 142 -18.60 13.19 -13.96
CA GLU A 142 -19.51 14.31 -14.23
C GLU A 142 -20.42 14.48 -13.01
N ASN A 143 -20.45 15.66 -12.40
CA ASN A 143 -21.30 15.97 -11.24
C ASN A 143 -21.05 15.00 -10.06
N PRO A 144 -19.83 14.98 -9.48
CA PRO A 144 -19.47 14.04 -8.43
C PRO A 144 -20.27 14.27 -7.15
N LYS A 145 -20.86 13.20 -6.62
CA LYS A 145 -21.71 13.28 -5.40
C LYS A 145 -21.01 12.76 -4.16
N GLU A 146 -20.21 11.71 -4.31
CA GLU A 146 -19.53 11.02 -3.22
C GLU A 146 -18.06 11.41 -3.13
N ASN A 147 -17.44 11.19 -1.96
CA ASN A 147 -16.02 11.49 -1.73
C ASN A 147 -15.12 10.88 -2.80
N ILE A 148 -15.32 9.60 -3.15
CA ILE A 148 -14.48 8.94 -4.16
C ILE A 148 -14.63 9.54 -5.56
N SER A 149 -15.85 9.92 -5.97
CA SER A 149 -16.07 10.58 -7.26
C SER A 149 -15.45 11.97 -7.28
N LYS A 150 -15.53 12.72 -6.17
CA LYS A 150 -14.90 14.05 -6.04
C LYS A 150 -13.38 13.95 -6.10
N GLU A 151 -12.81 12.91 -5.47
CA GLU A 151 -11.38 12.67 -5.48
C GLU A 151 -10.88 12.29 -6.88
N TYR A 152 -11.59 11.40 -7.58
CA TYR A 152 -11.28 11.08 -8.98
C TYR A 152 -11.40 12.29 -9.90
N GLU A 153 -12.44 13.12 -9.76
CA GLU A 153 -12.57 14.36 -10.54
C GLU A 153 -11.38 15.29 -10.28
N GLY A 154 -11.01 15.50 -9.00
CA GLY A 154 -9.86 16.32 -8.62
C GLY A 154 -8.56 15.86 -9.27
N LEU A 155 -8.29 14.55 -9.26
CA LEU A 155 -7.10 13.97 -9.92
C LEU A 155 -7.15 14.14 -11.44
N ILE A 156 -8.28 13.84 -12.08
CA ILE A 156 -8.46 13.97 -13.53
C ILE A 156 -8.27 15.42 -13.98
N ASN A 157 -8.77 16.39 -13.21
CA ASN A 157 -8.61 17.81 -13.49
C ASN A 157 -7.14 18.26 -13.43
N GLN A 158 -6.35 17.64 -12.54
CA GLN A 158 -4.90 17.80 -12.44
C GLN A 158 -4.11 17.01 -13.50
N ASN A 159 -4.78 16.38 -14.48
CA ASN A 159 -4.18 15.49 -15.49
C ASN A 159 -3.47 14.27 -14.86
N ILE A 160 -3.99 13.77 -13.75
CA ILE A 160 -3.59 12.50 -13.13
C ILE A 160 -4.61 11.44 -13.56
N PHE A 161 -4.20 10.58 -14.49
CA PHE A 161 -5.10 9.64 -15.13
C PHE A 161 -5.01 8.22 -14.60
N GLY A 162 -3.88 7.74 -14.10
CA GLY A 162 -3.84 6.41 -13.48
C GLY A 162 -4.26 6.48 -12.01
N LEU A 163 -5.47 6.02 -11.69
CA LEU A 163 -6.09 6.32 -10.41
C LEU A 163 -5.76 5.26 -9.35
N GLN A 164 -6.16 4.01 -9.61
CA GLN A 164 -6.03 2.89 -8.66
C GLN A 164 -5.99 1.54 -9.39
N PHE A 165 -5.63 0.48 -8.69
CA PHE A 165 -5.86 -0.89 -9.15
C PHE A 165 -6.43 -1.77 -8.03
N ALA A 166 -7.21 -2.75 -8.46
CA ALA A 166 -7.97 -3.63 -7.59
C ALA A 166 -7.30 -5.01 -7.52
N LEU A 167 -7.18 -5.55 -6.31
CA LEU A 167 -6.79 -6.93 -6.07
C LEU A 167 -7.98 -7.76 -5.63
N ARG A 168 -8.20 -8.90 -6.27
CA ARG A 168 -9.24 -9.85 -5.90
C ARG A 168 -8.75 -10.80 -4.82
N THR A 169 -9.52 -10.91 -3.74
CA THR A 169 -9.31 -11.89 -2.67
C THR A 169 -10.65 -12.39 -2.13
N ASN A 170 -10.74 -13.69 -1.85
CA ASN A 170 -11.90 -14.30 -1.18
C ASN A 170 -11.86 -14.11 0.34
N LYS A 171 -10.75 -13.60 0.90
CA LYS A 171 -10.52 -13.37 2.33
C LYS A 171 -10.67 -11.89 2.71
N ILE A 172 -11.56 -11.15 2.06
CA ILE A 172 -11.66 -9.68 2.26
C ILE A 172 -12.07 -9.28 3.69
N ASN A 173 -12.92 -10.08 4.35
CA ASN A 173 -13.34 -9.84 5.74
C ASN A 173 -12.21 -10.10 6.73
N GLU A 174 -11.45 -11.18 6.51
CA GLU A 174 -10.24 -11.48 7.28
C GLU A 174 -9.20 -10.37 7.10
N LEU A 175 -8.99 -9.92 5.86
CA LEU A 175 -8.08 -8.81 5.55
C LEU A 175 -8.49 -7.51 6.24
N LYS A 176 -9.79 -7.18 6.30
CA LYS A 176 -10.29 -6.02 7.06
C LYS A 176 -9.92 -6.14 8.53
N PHE A 177 -10.27 -7.26 9.16
CA PHE A 177 -10.03 -7.49 10.59
C PHE A 177 -8.53 -7.39 10.93
N LEU A 178 -7.67 -8.01 10.12
CA LEU A 178 -6.22 -7.95 10.31
C LEU A 178 -5.66 -6.55 10.03
N SER A 179 -6.23 -5.82 9.05
CA SER A 179 -5.84 -4.44 8.76
C SER A 179 -6.13 -3.50 9.93
N GLU A 180 -7.28 -3.67 10.59
CA GLU A 180 -7.64 -2.91 11.80
C GLU A 180 -6.68 -3.21 12.96
N LYS A 181 -6.26 -4.46 13.15
CA LYS A 181 -5.28 -4.87 14.17
C LYS A 181 -3.90 -4.22 14.01
N LEU A 182 -3.54 -3.79 12.79
CA LEU A 182 -2.26 -3.17 12.47
C LEU A 182 -2.37 -1.67 12.15
N ASP A 183 -3.54 -1.06 12.35
CA ASP A 183 -3.81 0.34 11.98
C ASP A 183 -3.49 0.63 10.50
N LEU A 184 -3.70 -0.35 9.62
CA LEU A 184 -3.51 -0.18 8.18
C LEU A 184 -4.66 0.66 7.59
N PRO A 185 -4.43 1.36 6.47
CA PRO A 185 -5.42 2.28 5.94
C PRO A 185 -6.65 1.59 5.32
N PHE A 186 -6.66 0.27 5.13
CA PHE A 186 -7.73 -0.48 4.46
C PHE A 186 -8.83 -0.92 5.43
N THR A 187 -9.63 0.03 5.92
CA THR A 187 -10.70 -0.24 6.89
C THR A 187 -12.11 0.00 6.35
N ASN A 188 -12.23 0.64 5.18
CA ASN A 188 -13.52 0.98 4.60
C ASN A 188 -14.08 -0.19 3.77
N LEU A 189 -14.87 -1.04 4.43
CA LEU A 189 -15.59 -2.13 3.77
C LEU A 189 -16.95 -1.64 3.28
N LYS A 190 -17.17 -1.72 1.98
CA LYS A 190 -18.47 -1.53 1.34
C LYS A 190 -18.92 -2.85 0.72
N SER A 191 -20.18 -3.20 0.90
CA SER A 191 -20.74 -4.45 0.38
C SER A 191 -22.11 -4.20 -0.25
N ASN A 192 -22.43 -4.98 -1.28
CA ASN A 192 -23.79 -5.12 -1.83
C ASN A 192 -24.04 -6.61 -2.13
N ASN A 193 -25.14 -6.95 -2.81
CA ASN A 193 -25.50 -8.35 -3.08
C ASN A 193 -24.55 -9.07 -4.05
N LEU A 194 -23.65 -8.36 -4.74
CA LEU A 194 -22.77 -8.91 -5.79
C LEU A 194 -21.31 -8.97 -5.37
N TYR A 195 -20.85 -8.01 -4.56
CA TYR A 195 -19.45 -7.92 -4.17
C TYR A 195 -19.24 -7.11 -2.87
N SER A 196 -18.05 -7.29 -2.31
CA SER A 196 -17.47 -6.42 -1.28
C SER A 196 -16.20 -5.74 -1.79
N THR A 197 -15.94 -4.52 -1.35
CA THR A 197 -14.69 -3.80 -1.56
C THR A 197 -14.11 -3.32 -0.24
N LEU A 198 -12.80 -3.44 -0.08
CA LEU A 198 -12.05 -2.93 1.06
C LEU A 198 -11.02 -1.94 0.53
N SER A 199 -11.16 -0.67 0.91
CA SER A 199 -10.28 0.40 0.45
C SER A 199 -9.83 1.26 1.63
N SER A 200 -8.89 2.16 1.34
CA SER A 200 -8.64 3.31 2.19
C SER A 200 -9.73 4.37 2.08
N ASN A 201 -9.83 5.25 3.08
CA ASN A 201 -10.79 6.36 3.12
C ASN A 201 -10.53 7.43 2.05
N HIS A 202 -9.29 7.51 1.62
CA HIS A 202 -8.82 8.36 0.52
C HIS A 202 -8.12 7.46 -0.48
N ILE A 203 -7.94 7.92 -1.71
CA ILE A 203 -6.95 7.32 -2.59
C ILE A 203 -5.61 7.49 -1.86
N ASN A 204 -5.08 6.36 -1.38
CA ASN A 204 -3.85 6.39 -0.63
C ASN A 204 -2.77 6.96 -1.54
N LYS A 205 -2.30 8.16 -1.18
CA LYS A 205 -1.31 8.92 -1.94
C LYS A 205 0.00 8.18 -2.07
N ASN A 206 0.29 7.15 -1.30
CA ASN A 206 1.51 6.35 -1.47
C ASN A 206 1.24 5.07 -2.26
N PHE A 207 0.03 4.52 -2.13
CA PHE A 207 -0.25 3.18 -2.60
C PHE A 207 -1.71 2.99 -3.07
N PRO A 208 -2.00 3.17 -4.37
CA PRO A 208 -3.35 3.26 -4.90
C PRO A 208 -4.01 1.88 -5.12
N ILE A 209 -3.98 1.02 -4.09
CA ILE A 209 -4.61 -0.31 -4.07
C ILE A 209 -5.94 -0.27 -3.34
N PHE A 210 -6.88 -1.10 -3.80
CA PHE A 210 -7.98 -1.58 -2.98
C PHE A 210 -8.28 -3.05 -3.30
N PHE A 211 -9.09 -3.68 -2.46
CA PHE A 211 -9.43 -5.10 -2.58
C PHE A 211 -10.89 -5.28 -2.96
N VAL A 212 -11.18 -6.37 -3.66
CA VAL A 212 -12.54 -6.75 -4.07
C VAL A 212 -12.77 -8.26 -3.88
N ASN A 213 -13.98 -8.62 -3.49
CA ASN A 213 -14.47 -10.00 -3.43
C ASN A 213 -15.81 -10.07 -4.15
N TYR A 214 -15.97 -10.98 -5.11
CA TYR A 214 -17.24 -11.22 -5.79
C TYR A 214 -17.94 -12.44 -5.18
N PHE A 215 -19.24 -12.31 -4.92
CA PHE A 215 -20.06 -13.40 -4.37
C PHE A 215 -20.56 -14.36 -5.43
N ASP A 216 -20.65 -13.90 -6.69
CA ASP A 216 -20.93 -14.72 -7.87
C ASP A 216 -19.78 -14.54 -8.88
N ASN A 217 -19.16 -15.66 -9.27
CA ASN A 217 -18.00 -15.70 -10.16
C ASN A 217 -18.36 -16.08 -11.61
N ASN A 218 -19.62 -15.94 -12.03
CA ASN A 218 -20.05 -16.20 -13.40
C ASN A 218 -19.59 -15.11 -14.40
N GLN A 219 -18.28 -14.90 -14.52
CA GLN A 219 -17.67 -14.04 -15.54
C GLN A 219 -16.81 -14.88 -16.47
N ASN A 220 -17.41 -15.40 -17.54
CA ASN A 220 -16.71 -16.00 -18.66
C ASN A 220 -17.11 -15.28 -19.95
N SER A 221 -16.68 -14.04 -20.14
CA SER A 221 -16.69 -13.42 -21.47
C SER A 221 -15.36 -13.72 -22.16
N VAL A 222 -15.36 -14.64 -23.13
CA VAL A 222 -14.20 -14.84 -24.01
C VAL A 222 -14.12 -13.63 -24.95
N ILE A 223 -13.44 -12.56 -24.53
CA ILE A 223 -13.20 -11.40 -25.37
C ILE A 223 -11.93 -11.64 -26.20
N LYS A 224 -12.06 -11.50 -27.52
CA LYS A 224 -10.93 -11.50 -28.45
C LYS A 224 -10.63 -10.06 -28.85
N HIS A 225 -9.36 -9.67 -28.76
CA HIS A 225 -8.87 -8.38 -29.24
C HIS A 225 -8.18 -8.52 -30.59
N ASN A 226 -8.33 -7.52 -31.47
CA ASN A 226 -7.68 -7.48 -32.77
C ASN A 226 -6.15 -7.39 -32.63
N ASN A 227 -5.68 -6.70 -31.59
CA ASN A 227 -4.28 -6.56 -31.24
C ASN A 227 -3.69 -7.75 -30.47
N LYS A 228 -4.44 -8.85 -30.33
CA LYS A 228 -4.01 -10.08 -29.68
C LYS A 228 -3.64 -9.94 -28.20
N ALA A 229 -4.08 -8.88 -27.52
CA ALA A 229 -3.91 -8.76 -26.09
C ALA A 229 -4.64 -9.88 -25.32
N LYS A 230 -4.03 -10.33 -24.22
CA LYS A 230 -4.44 -11.51 -23.45
C LYS A 230 -4.62 -11.25 -21.96
N GLY A 231 -4.00 -10.19 -21.44
CA GLY A 231 -3.97 -9.94 -19.99
C GLY A 231 -3.06 -8.80 -19.58
N ILE A 232 -3.10 -8.45 -18.30
CA ILE A 232 -2.19 -7.49 -17.68
C ILE A 232 -1.14 -8.28 -16.89
N MET A 233 0.14 -8.08 -17.20
CA MET A 233 1.25 -8.72 -16.49
C MET A 233 1.69 -7.91 -15.27
N SER A 234 1.71 -6.59 -15.42
CA SER A 234 2.19 -5.71 -14.37
C SER A 234 1.47 -4.36 -14.35
N VAL A 235 1.44 -3.74 -13.17
CA VAL A 235 1.00 -2.36 -12.96
C VAL A 235 2.21 -1.52 -12.57
N TRP A 236 2.37 -0.36 -13.20
CA TRP A 236 3.48 0.55 -12.91
C TRP A 236 3.00 1.63 -11.96
N LEU A 237 3.74 1.85 -10.87
CA LEU A 237 3.47 2.87 -9.87
C LEU A 237 4.60 3.89 -9.87
N SER A 238 4.24 5.15 -10.10
CA SER A 238 5.12 6.29 -9.86
C SER A 238 5.22 6.54 -8.35
N THR A 239 6.43 6.83 -7.85
CA THR A 239 6.68 7.18 -6.45
C THR A 239 7.82 8.18 -6.29
N ARG A 240 7.72 9.07 -5.29
CA ARG A 240 8.80 10.00 -4.94
C ARG A 240 9.95 9.32 -4.22
N ASP A 241 9.63 8.32 -3.40
CA ASP A 241 10.59 7.56 -2.60
C ASP A 241 10.42 6.06 -2.87
N ILE A 242 11.33 5.53 -3.69
CA ILE A 242 11.38 4.10 -4.02
C ILE A 242 11.54 3.25 -2.75
N LYS A 243 12.31 3.70 -1.75
CA LYS A 243 12.59 2.91 -0.55
C LYS A 243 11.35 2.81 0.33
N GLU A 244 10.65 3.92 0.52
CA GLU A 244 9.38 3.94 1.25
C GLU A 244 8.34 3.03 0.58
N SER A 245 8.09 3.22 -0.72
CA SER A 245 7.13 2.38 -1.46
C SER A 245 7.55 0.91 -1.57
N ALA A 246 8.85 0.61 -1.59
CA ALA A 246 9.36 -0.76 -1.53
C ALA A 246 9.03 -1.42 -0.19
N ASN A 247 9.18 -0.71 0.92
CA ASN A 247 8.83 -1.20 2.25
C ASN A 247 7.32 -1.44 2.37
N GLU A 248 6.50 -0.52 1.85
CA GLU A 248 5.04 -0.70 1.79
C GLU A 248 4.66 -1.93 0.97
N LEU A 249 5.23 -2.10 -0.24
CA LEU A 249 5.02 -3.29 -1.08
C LEU A 249 5.41 -4.59 -0.36
N ALA A 250 6.54 -4.59 0.36
CA ALA A 250 6.97 -5.74 1.15
C ALA A 250 5.97 -6.08 2.27
N MET A 251 5.42 -5.06 2.95
CA MET A 251 4.34 -5.25 3.93
C MET A 251 3.08 -5.84 3.30
N PHE A 252 2.82 -5.56 2.02
CA PHE A 252 1.72 -6.14 1.25
C PHE A 252 2.06 -7.45 0.56
N GLY A 253 3.16 -8.10 0.96
CA GLY A 253 3.52 -9.42 0.46
C GLY A 253 4.05 -9.49 -0.96
N PHE A 254 4.49 -8.36 -1.50
CA PHE A 254 5.28 -8.34 -2.72
C PHE A 254 6.76 -8.51 -2.39
N SER A 255 7.42 -9.37 -3.15
CA SER A 255 8.87 -9.58 -3.03
C SER A 255 9.61 -8.90 -4.19
N PRO A 256 10.78 -8.28 -3.94
CA PRO A 256 11.57 -7.69 -5.02
C PRO A 256 12.11 -8.79 -5.93
N VAL A 257 12.03 -8.57 -7.25
CA VAL A 257 12.51 -9.50 -8.28
C VAL A 257 13.80 -9.01 -8.93
N GLY A 258 14.03 -7.70 -8.92
CA GLY A 258 15.26 -7.10 -9.44
C GLY A 258 15.07 -5.67 -9.92
N GLU A 259 16.15 -5.09 -10.41
CA GLU A 259 16.18 -3.76 -11.01
C GLU A 259 16.09 -3.85 -12.54
N TYR A 260 15.46 -2.87 -13.17
CA TYR A 260 15.38 -2.75 -14.62
C TYR A 260 15.54 -1.30 -15.05
N ILE A 261 15.89 -1.07 -16.32
CA ILE A 261 15.94 0.26 -16.92
C ILE A 261 15.04 0.23 -18.14
N ILE A 262 14.01 1.08 -18.15
CA ILE A 262 13.26 1.41 -19.37
C ILE A 262 13.96 2.65 -19.97
N PRO A 263 14.59 2.53 -21.14
CA PRO A 263 15.45 3.59 -21.68
C PRO A 263 14.75 4.93 -21.84
N SER A 264 13.47 4.93 -22.22
CA SER A 264 12.68 6.14 -22.39
C SER A 264 12.41 6.87 -21.09
N LEU A 265 12.41 6.17 -19.95
CA LEU A 265 12.16 6.78 -18.64
C LEU A 265 13.44 7.25 -17.95
N LYS A 266 14.62 6.74 -18.33
CA LYS A 266 15.93 7.02 -17.69
C LYS A 266 15.95 6.92 -16.16
N ASN A 267 14.92 6.32 -15.55
CA ASN A 267 14.71 6.25 -14.12
C ASN A 267 15.09 4.87 -13.60
N LYS A 268 15.47 4.80 -12.33
CA LYS A 268 15.62 3.54 -11.60
C LYS A 268 14.24 2.89 -11.46
N ILE A 269 14.14 1.63 -11.84
CA ILE A 269 12.91 0.84 -11.76
C ILE A 269 13.17 -0.40 -10.92
N ILE A 270 12.29 -0.67 -9.97
CA ILE A 270 12.34 -1.90 -9.15
C ILE A 270 11.07 -2.71 -9.40
N LYS A 271 11.25 -3.98 -9.74
CA LYS A 271 10.13 -4.91 -9.93
C LYS A 271 9.84 -5.65 -8.64
N PHE A 272 8.56 -5.78 -8.37
CA PHE A 272 7.98 -6.48 -7.24
C PHE A 272 6.96 -7.50 -7.75
N LYS A 273 6.82 -8.62 -7.07
CA LYS A 273 5.93 -9.69 -7.50
C LYS A 273 5.29 -10.40 -6.32
N ASN A 274 4.03 -10.79 -6.50
CA ASN A 274 3.36 -11.78 -5.66
C ASN A 274 3.15 -13.09 -6.45
N ASN A 275 2.37 -14.05 -5.92
CA ASN A 275 2.19 -15.33 -6.63
C ASN A 275 1.43 -15.20 -7.96
N LYS A 276 0.76 -14.07 -8.24
CA LYS A 276 -0.21 -13.92 -9.33
C LYS A 276 0.10 -12.78 -10.31
N PHE A 277 0.77 -11.71 -9.91
CA PHE A 277 1.03 -10.55 -10.76
C PHE A 277 2.24 -9.71 -10.29
N GLU A 278 2.66 -8.76 -11.13
CA GLU A 278 3.82 -7.89 -10.88
C GLU A 278 3.44 -6.42 -10.66
N VAL A 279 4.22 -5.74 -9.83
CA VAL A 279 4.19 -4.27 -9.64
C VAL A 279 5.55 -3.71 -9.99
N ILE A 280 5.58 -2.60 -10.71
CA ILE A 280 6.80 -1.93 -11.14
C ILE A 280 6.86 -0.56 -10.47
N LEU A 281 7.84 -0.31 -9.61
CA LEU A 281 8.06 1.01 -9.01
C LEU A 281 8.95 1.86 -9.93
N ILE A 282 8.52 3.09 -10.20
CA ILE A 282 9.23 4.06 -11.02
C ILE A 282 9.41 5.33 -10.18
N LYS A 283 10.64 5.84 -10.07
CA LYS A 283 10.86 7.14 -9.42
C LYS A 283 10.27 8.27 -10.26
N ASP A 284 9.37 9.05 -9.67
CA ASP A 284 8.67 10.17 -10.30
C ASP A 284 8.11 11.10 -9.21
N ASN A 285 7.74 12.34 -9.56
CA ASN A 285 7.21 13.32 -8.61
C ASN A 285 5.72 13.10 -8.27
N LYS A 286 5.08 12.15 -8.96
CA LYS A 286 3.67 11.78 -8.79
C LYS A 286 3.56 10.44 -8.05
N PHE A 287 2.43 10.24 -7.38
CA PHE A 287 2.10 8.95 -6.80
C PHE A 287 0.79 8.45 -7.40
N GLN A 288 0.91 7.52 -8.33
CA GLN A 288 -0.21 7.09 -9.15
C GLN A 288 0.15 5.85 -9.95
N VAL A 289 -0.86 5.21 -10.53
CA VAL A 289 -0.61 4.30 -11.64
C VAL A 289 -0.04 5.13 -12.80
N SER A 290 1.12 4.74 -13.30
CA SER A 290 1.82 5.43 -14.40
C SER A 290 1.84 4.60 -15.68
N GLY A 291 1.52 3.32 -15.59
CA GLY A 291 1.48 2.43 -16.74
C GLY A 291 1.03 1.02 -16.42
N VAL A 292 0.94 0.21 -17.47
CA VAL A 292 0.65 -1.22 -17.41
C VAL A 292 1.50 -1.98 -18.43
N THR A 293 1.87 -3.21 -18.09
CA THR A 293 2.42 -4.17 -19.06
C THR A 293 1.31 -5.11 -19.49
N ILE A 294 1.07 -5.19 -20.79
CA ILE A 294 0.02 -6.00 -21.41
C ILE A 294 0.66 -7.18 -22.14
N ARG A 295 0.18 -8.38 -21.83
CA ARG A 295 0.55 -9.61 -22.51
C ARG A 295 -0.16 -9.69 -23.85
N VAL A 296 0.55 -9.98 -24.93
CA VAL A 296 -0.02 -10.20 -26.26
C VAL A 296 0.48 -11.52 -26.82
N SER A 297 -0.34 -12.19 -27.64
CA SER A 297 0.10 -13.46 -28.25
C SER A 297 0.85 -13.28 -29.57
N ASP A 298 0.90 -12.08 -30.14
CA ASP A 298 1.58 -11.82 -31.42
C ASP A 298 1.99 -10.34 -31.52
N ASN A 299 3.30 -10.07 -31.36
CA ASN A 299 3.84 -8.72 -31.47
C ASN A 299 3.81 -8.18 -32.90
N ALA A 300 3.93 -9.02 -33.93
CA ALA A 300 3.95 -8.56 -35.31
C ALA A 300 2.57 -8.02 -35.73
N VAL A 301 1.49 -8.70 -35.30
CA VAL A 301 0.12 -8.21 -35.51
C VAL A 301 -0.11 -6.89 -34.77
N LEU A 302 0.28 -6.80 -33.50
CA LEU A 302 0.17 -5.57 -32.73
C LEU A 302 0.95 -4.43 -33.39
N GLU A 303 2.20 -4.67 -33.79
CA GLU A 303 3.06 -3.69 -34.45
C GLU A 303 2.41 -3.15 -35.72
N LYS A 304 1.88 -4.04 -36.58
CA LYS A 304 1.18 -3.65 -37.81
C LYS A 304 -0.04 -2.78 -37.52
N ILE A 305 -0.77 -3.02 -36.43
CA ILE A 305 -1.91 -2.18 -36.03
C ILE A 305 -1.43 -0.81 -35.55
N LEU A 306 -0.43 -0.76 -34.67
CA LEU A 306 0.07 0.49 -34.10
C LEU A 306 0.81 1.36 -35.13
N ALA A 307 1.57 0.76 -36.04
CA ALA A 307 2.32 1.46 -37.08
C ALA A 307 1.41 2.27 -38.02
N LYS A 308 0.17 1.82 -38.28
CA LYS A 308 -0.81 2.59 -39.08
C LYS A 308 -1.14 3.96 -38.48
N LYS A 309 -0.98 4.11 -37.17
CA LYS A 309 -1.35 5.33 -36.44
C LYS A 309 -0.14 6.14 -36.00
N PHE A 310 0.93 5.47 -35.60
CA PHE A 310 2.10 6.12 -35.01
C PHE A 310 3.34 6.07 -35.88
N ASP A 311 3.35 5.24 -36.94
CA ASP A 311 4.47 5.09 -37.88
C ASP A 311 5.86 5.18 -37.20
N LYS A 312 6.57 6.29 -37.40
CA LYS A 312 7.92 6.55 -36.86
C LYS A 312 7.98 6.82 -35.36
N ASP A 313 6.86 7.18 -34.74
CA ASP A 313 6.75 7.50 -33.31
C ASP A 313 6.45 6.26 -32.43
N LEU A 314 6.32 5.08 -33.04
CA LEU A 314 6.14 3.84 -32.29
C LEU A 314 7.44 3.45 -31.60
N LEU A 315 7.49 3.59 -30.27
CA LEU A 315 8.65 3.26 -29.48
C LEU A 315 8.84 1.74 -29.38
N LYS A 316 10.02 1.25 -29.82
CA LYS A 316 10.42 -0.15 -29.75
C LYS A 316 11.71 -0.31 -28.94
N PHE A 317 11.75 -1.26 -28.03
CA PHE A 317 12.97 -1.56 -27.27
C PHE A 317 13.02 -3.02 -26.82
N LYS A 318 14.14 -3.71 -27.10
CA LYS A 318 14.36 -5.12 -26.73
C LYS A 318 13.18 -6.05 -27.08
N GLY A 319 12.64 -5.88 -28.29
CA GLY A 319 11.51 -6.67 -28.79
C GLY A 319 10.15 -6.36 -28.15
N LYS A 320 10.05 -5.27 -27.39
CA LYS A 320 8.80 -4.78 -26.79
C LYS A 320 8.34 -3.52 -27.50
N LEU A 321 7.02 -3.29 -27.46
CA LEU A 321 6.38 -2.08 -28.00
C LEU A 321 5.85 -1.24 -26.84
N TYR A 322 5.92 0.08 -27.00
CA TYR A 322 5.47 1.02 -25.99
C TYR A 322 4.56 2.08 -26.60
N LEU A 323 3.50 2.44 -25.87
CA LEU A 323 2.74 3.66 -26.11
C LEU A 323 2.93 4.61 -24.94
N THR A 324 3.26 5.87 -25.26
CA THR A 324 3.47 6.92 -24.26
C THR A 324 2.14 7.48 -23.74
N PRO A 325 2.13 8.19 -22.59
CA PRO A 325 0.96 8.89 -22.08
C PRO A 325 0.34 9.86 -23.10
N GLU A 326 1.15 10.51 -23.92
CA GLU A 326 0.70 11.41 -24.99
C GLU A 326 -0.05 10.65 -26.09
N GLN A 327 0.40 9.45 -26.41
CA GLN A 327 -0.25 8.59 -27.41
C GLN A 327 -1.55 7.98 -26.88
N THR A 328 -1.58 7.58 -25.60
CA THR A 328 -2.75 6.95 -24.97
C THR A 328 -3.73 7.95 -24.34
N ASN A 329 -3.40 9.25 -24.32
CA ASN A 329 -4.08 10.29 -23.53
C ASN A 329 -4.28 9.90 -22.06
N SER A 330 -3.36 9.10 -21.49
CA SER A 330 -3.49 8.62 -20.11
C SER A 330 -2.17 8.16 -19.49
N ILE A 331 -1.86 6.86 -19.58
CA ILE A 331 -0.74 6.18 -18.93
C ILE A 331 0.11 5.43 -19.95
N TRP A 332 1.29 4.97 -19.55
CA TRP A 332 2.14 4.12 -20.40
C TRP A 332 1.54 2.74 -20.63
N PHE A 333 1.53 2.27 -21.87
CA PHE A 333 1.27 0.86 -22.18
C PHE A 333 2.57 0.22 -22.71
N GLU A 334 3.07 -0.81 -22.02
CA GLU A 334 4.09 -1.72 -22.54
C GLU A 334 3.42 -2.99 -23.04
N PHE A 335 3.85 -3.49 -24.20
CA PHE A 335 3.38 -4.75 -24.75
C PHE A 335 4.50 -5.78 -24.82
N VAL A 336 4.21 -6.99 -24.34
CA VAL A 336 5.15 -8.10 -24.27
C VAL A 336 4.51 -9.35 -24.89
N ALA A 337 5.19 -9.92 -25.88
CA ALA A 337 4.77 -11.19 -26.47
C ALA A 337 4.91 -12.35 -25.48
N GLU A 338 3.95 -13.28 -25.52
CA GLU A 338 4.14 -14.62 -24.94
C GLU A 338 5.33 -15.30 -25.61
N LYS A 339 6.15 -15.99 -24.80
CA LYS A 339 7.31 -16.75 -25.27
C LYS A 339 6.92 -18.13 -25.75
#